data_AF-A0A953UGW5-F1
#
_entry.id   AF-A0A953UGW5-F1
#
_cell.length_a   1.000
_cell.length_b   1.000
_cell.length_c   1.000
_cell.angle_alpha   90.00
_cell.angle_beta   90.00
_cell.angle_gamma   90.00
#
_symmetry.space_group_name_H-M   'P 1'
#
loop_
_entity.id
_entity.type
_entity.pdbx_description
1 polymer ?
#
loop_
_entity_poly.entity_id
_entity_poly.type
_entity_poly.pdbx_seq_one_letter_code
_entity_poly.pdbx_strand_id
1 'polypeptide(L)'
;MRRGLALVLLLSTAAFAQMPRGLYPWWNRPAIRQDLKLTNQQQRQIRMTVTQYRGRLIEIRAEVNRAEIDLQAQFEHDPVDQARANQAIERVIAARSDLTRALSQLSLKLRTVLSEQQWQQLQRFRPPVNDGTAQPTEFPPQK
;
A
#
# COMPACT_ATOMS: atom_id res chain seq x y z
N MET A 1 -20.30 38.87 -3.58
CA MET A 1 -18.84 38.68 -3.72
C MET A 1 -18.32 37.88 -2.55
N ARG A 2 -17.83 36.66 -2.79
CA ARG A 2 -16.75 35.98 -2.05
C ARG A 2 -16.46 34.66 -2.77
N ARG A 3 -15.42 34.72 -3.60
CA ARG A 3 -14.87 33.58 -4.34
C ARG A 3 -14.09 32.72 -3.34
N GLY A 4 -14.71 31.69 -2.79
CA GLY A 4 -14.00 30.61 -2.12
C GLY A 4 -13.57 29.61 -3.17
N LEU A 5 -12.36 29.77 -3.71
CA LEU A 5 -11.77 28.81 -4.64
C LEU A 5 -11.41 27.54 -3.84
N ALA A 6 -12.33 26.57 -3.79
CA ALA A 6 -12.01 25.25 -3.26
C ALA A 6 -11.11 24.53 -4.25
N LEU A 7 -9.79 24.68 -4.07
CA LEU A 7 -8.76 23.83 -4.65
C LEU A 7 -8.90 22.43 -4.04
N VAL A 8 -9.83 21.65 -4.58
CA VAL A 8 -9.95 20.22 -4.26
C VAL A 8 -8.73 19.53 -4.90
N LEU A 9 -7.71 19.30 -4.07
CA LEU A 9 -6.54 18.49 -4.38
C LEU A 9 -7.00 17.07 -4.77
N LEU A 10 -7.04 16.82 -6.08
CA LEU A 10 -7.13 15.50 -6.71
C LEU A 10 -5.92 14.63 -6.34
N LEU A 11 -5.97 13.97 -5.18
CA LEU A 11 -4.97 12.97 -4.76
C LEU A 11 -5.58 11.61 -4.39
N SER A 12 -6.83 11.34 -4.77
CA SER A 12 -7.50 10.07 -4.44
C SER A 12 -7.15 8.89 -5.36
N THR A 13 -6.31 9.05 -6.39
CA THR A 13 -6.03 7.98 -7.36
C THR A 13 -4.93 7.00 -6.95
N ALA A 14 -4.28 7.16 -5.80
CA ALA A 14 -3.18 6.27 -5.37
C ALA A 14 -3.57 5.15 -4.39
N ALA A 15 -4.81 5.10 -3.86
CA ALA A 15 -5.19 4.14 -2.81
C ALA A 15 -5.10 2.65 -3.26
N PHE A 16 -5.15 2.37 -4.56
CA PHE A 16 -4.97 1.01 -5.08
C PHE A 16 -3.49 0.56 -5.15
N ALA A 17 -2.54 1.49 -5.15
CA ALA A 17 -1.13 1.21 -5.41
C ALA A 17 -0.20 1.30 -4.20
N GLN A 18 -0.70 1.69 -3.02
CA GLN A 18 0.12 1.81 -1.81
C GLN A 18 0.46 0.43 -1.22
N MET A 19 1.45 -0.22 -1.80
CA MET A 19 2.14 -1.35 -1.17
C MET A 19 2.84 -0.84 0.11
N PRO A 20 2.71 -1.51 1.26
CA PRO A 20 3.49 -1.18 2.44
C PRO A 20 4.97 -1.11 2.11
N ARG A 21 5.65 -0.10 2.64
CA ARG A 21 7.10 0.08 2.45
C ARG A 21 7.83 -1.22 2.83
N GLY A 22 8.79 -1.63 2.01
CA GLY A 22 9.54 -2.87 2.18
C GLY A 22 8.87 -4.12 1.60
N LEU A 23 7.57 -4.11 1.27
CA LEU A 23 6.94 -5.21 0.54
C LEU A 23 7.16 -5.06 -0.97
N TYR A 24 7.48 -6.17 -1.64
CA TYR A 24 7.75 -6.20 -3.08
C TYR A 24 6.74 -7.13 -3.79
N PRO A 25 5.79 -6.59 -4.59
CA PRO A 25 4.74 -7.38 -5.23
C PRO A 25 5.24 -8.13 -6.48
N TRP A 26 6.29 -8.93 -6.34
CA TRP A 26 6.92 -9.66 -7.44
C TRP A 26 5.95 -10.59 -8.19
N TRP A 27 4.92 -11.11 -7.51
CA TRP A 27 3.92 -12.01 -8.09
C TRP A 27 3.06 -11.34 -9.17
N ASN A 28 3.01 -10.00 -9.19
CA ASN A 28 2.34 -9.21 -10.22
C ASN A 28 3.26 -8.88 -11.41
N ARG A 29 4.53 -9.29 -11.38
CA ARG A 29 5.52 -9.02 -12.44
C ARG A 29 5.81 -10.29 -13.25
N PRO A 30 5.24 -10.43 -14.47
CA PRO A 30 5.41 -11.64 -15.28
C PRO A 30 6.87 -12.00 -15.55
N ALA A 31 7.71 -11.01 -15.88
CA ALA A 31 9.13 -11.20 -16.14
C ALA A 31 9.86 -11.87 -14.96
N ILE A 32 9.65 -11.38 -13.73
CA ILE A 32 10.29 -11.94 -12.53
C ILE A 32 9.84 -13.40 -12.32
N ARG A 33 8.56 -13.70 -12.51
CA ARG A 33 8.07 -15.07 -12.36
C ARG A 33 8.68 -16.03 -13.38
N GLN A 34 8.94 -15.55 -14.61
CA GLN A 34 9.61 -16.34 -15.65
C GLN A 34 11.07 -16.58 -15.28
N ASP A 35 11.79 -15.56 -14.81
CA ASP A 35 13.21 -15.66 -14.43
C ASP A 35 13.44 -16.60 -13.24
N LEU A 36 12.47 -16.71 -12.33
CA LEU A 36 12.52 -17.61 -11.17
C LEU A 36 12.39 -19.10 -11.53
N LYS A 37 12.16 -19.44 -12.81
CA LYS A 37 12.04 -20.83 -13.30
C LYS A 37 11.09 -21.68 -12.43
N LEU A 38 9.93 -21.11 -12.10
CA LEU A 38 8.94 -21.73 -11.23
C LEU A 38 8.37 -23.01 -11.85
N THR A 39 8.27 -24.09 -11.06
CA THR A 39 7.61 -25.33 -11.51
C THR A 39 6.11 -25.11 -11.74
N ASN A 40 5.48 -25.98 -12.54
CA ASN A 40 4.02 -25.92 -12.76
C ASN A 40 3.23 -25.97 -11.45
N GLN A 41 3.69 -26.74 -10.46
CA GLN A 41 3.08 -26.81 -9.15
C GLN A 41 3.21 -25.48 -8.38
N GLN A 42 4.42 -24.88 -8.37
CA GLN A 42 4.64 -23.59 -7.72
C GLN A 42 3.78 -22.49 -8.34
N GLN A 43 3.71 -22.44 -9.68
CA GLN A 43 2.89 -21.47 -10.40
C GLN A 43 1.40 -21.60 -10.05
N ARG A 44 0.88 -22.83 -9.96
CA ARG A 44 -0.49 -23.10 -9.53
C ARG A 44 -0.72 -22.62 -8.09
N GLN A 45 0.17 -22.97 -7.16
CA GLN A 45 0.05 -22.59 -5.75
C GLN A 45 0.09 -21.07 -5.56
N ILE A 46 0.99 -20.37 -6.26
CA ILE A 46 1.08 -18.90 -6.25
C ILE A 46 -0.23 -18.29 -6.77
N ARG A 47 -0.75 -18.79 -7.91
CA ARG A 47 -1.99 -18.28 -8.50
C ARG A 47 -3.17 -18.47 -7.57
N MET A 48 -3.33 -19.66 -6.99
CA MET A 48 -4.39 -19.95 -6.02
C MET A 48 -4.30 -19.03 -4.80
N THR A 49 -3.10 -18.88 -4.24
CA THR A 49 -2.87 -18.02 -3.07
C THR A 49 -3.21 -16.55 -3.38
N VAL A 50 -2.76 -16.02 -4.51
CA VAL A 50 -3.08 -14.64 -4.92
C VAL A 50 -4.59 -14.48 -5.12
N THR A 51 -5.24 -15.42 -5.81
CA THR A 51 -6.70 -15.38 -6.05
C THR A 51 -7.48 -15.39 -4.74
N GLN A 52 -7.09 -16.22 -3.76
CA GLN A 52 -7.73 -16.26 -2.44
C GLN A 52 -7.68 -14.91 -1.71
N TYR A 53 -6.59 -14.15 -1.86
CA TYR A 53 -6.44 -12.85 -1.20
C TYR A 53 -7.07 -11.68 -1.97
N ARG A 54 -7.34 -11.82 -3.28
CA ARG A 54 -7.81 -10.70 -4.12
C ARG A 54 -9.09 -10.06 -3.60
N GLY A 55 -10.12 -10.84 -3.30
CA GLY A 55 -11.41 -10.32 -2.82
C GLY A 55 -11.24 -9.52 -1.52
N ARG A 56 -10.62 -10.13 -0.51
CA ARG A 56 -10.32 -9.48 0.77
C ARG A 56 -9.47 -8.21 0.61
N LEU A 57 -8.48 -8.22 -0.28
CA LEU A 57 -7.63 -7.05 -0.53
C LEU A 57 -8.35 -5.92 -1.28
N ILE A 58 -9.45 -6.20 -1.99
CA ILE A 58 -10.31 -5.17 -2.57
C ILE A 58 -11.14 -4.53 -1.45
N GLU A 59 -11.78 -5.35 -0.62
CA GLU A 59 -12.58 -4.90 0.52
C GLU A 59 -11.78 -4.02 1.47
N ILE A 60 -10.61 -4.49 1.94
CA ILE A 60 -9.79 -3.72 2.89
C ILE A 60 -9.32 -2.38 2.29
N ARG A 61 -9.00 -2.33 0.98
CA ARG A 61 -8.66 -1.05 0.33
C ARG A 61 -9.85 -0.11 0.25
N ALA A 62 -11.05 -0.62 0.01
CA ALA A 62 -12.26 0.17 0.04
C ALA A 62 -12.49 0.75 1.44
N GLU A 63 -12.25 -0.02 2.50
CA GLU A 63 -12.34 0.46 3.89
C GLU A 63 -11.29 1.53 4.21
N VAL A 64 -10.04 1.39 3.73
CA VAL A 64 -9.02 2.44 3.87
C VAL A 64 -9.51 3.74 3.21
N ASN A 65 -9.99 3.66 1.97
CA ASN A 65 -10.49 4.82 1.25
C ASN A 65 -11.69 5.47 1.97
N ARG A 66 -12.66 4.66 2.42
CA ARG A 66 -13.80 5.15 3.20
C ARG A 66 -13.35 5.88 4.47
N ALA A 67 -12.43 5.30 5.24
CA ALA A 67 -11.91 5.91 6.46
C ALA A 67 -11.19 7.25 6.18
N GLU A 68 -10.44 7.34 5.07
CA GLU A 68 -9.77 8.58 4.65
C GLU A 68 -10.77 9.66 4.23
N ILE A 69 -11.83 9.30 3.51
CA ILE A 69 -12.93 10.21 3.15
C ILE A 69 -13.66 10.69 4.42
N ASP A 70 -13.95 9.80 5.36
CA ASP A 70 -14.61 10.15 6.62
C ASP A 70 -13.76 11.13 7.45
N LEU A 71 -12.45 10.92 7.50
CA LEU A 71 -11.52 11.84 8.16
C LEU A 71 -11.51 13.21 7.50
N GLN A 72 -11.45 13.25 6.16
CA GLN A 72 -11.52 14.50 5.40
C GLN A 72 -12.81 15.26 5.73
N ALA A 73 -13.95 14.57 5.77
CA ALA A 73 -15.23 15.18 6.14
C ALA A 73 -15.22 15.74 7.58
N GLN A 74 -14.53 15.10 8.54
CA GLN A 74 -14.40 15.63 9.90
C GLN A 74 -13.67 16.97 9.96
N PHE A 75 -12.71 17.20 9.06
CA PHE A 75 -11.98 18.47 8.98
C PHE A 75 -12.74 19.59 8.28
N GLU A 76 -13.83 19.28 7.56
CA GLU A 76 -14.65 20.26 6.85
C GLU A 76 -15.73 20.91 7.75
N HIS A 77 -15.93 20.41 8.97
CA HIS A 77 -16.84 21.02 9.94
C HIS A 77 -16.31 22.34 10.51
N ASP A 78 -17.20 23.31 10.72
CA ASP A 78 -16.91 24.57 11.41
C ASP A 78 -17.93 24.83 12.55
N PRO A 79 -17.51 24.83 13.83
CA PRO A 79 -16.15 24.54 14.30
C PRO A 79 -15.81 23.05 14.16
N VAL A 80 -14.51 22.74 14.07
CA VAL A 80 -14.02 21.35 14.02
C VAL A 80 -14.29 20.65 15.36
N ASP A 81 -14.96 19.50 15.30
CA ASP A 81 -15.13 18.59 16.45
C ASP A 81 -13.86 17.73 16.61
N GLN A 82 -12.98 18.13 17.52
CA GLN A 82 -11.71 17.44 17.75
C GLN A 82 -11.89 15.99 18.22
N ALA A 83 -12.95 15.68 18.98
CA ALA A 83 -13.18 14.32 19.46
C ALA A 83 -13.54 13.39 18.31
N ARG A 84 -14.42 13.83 17.41
CA ARG A 84 -14.77 13.06 16.19
C ARG A 84 -13.62 12.97 15.21
N ALA A 85 -12.85 14.04 15.03
CA ALA A 85 -11.65 14.01 14.19
C ALA A 85 -10.63 12.97 14.69
N ASN A 86 -10.35 12.95 15.99
CA ASN A 86 -9.46 11.94 16.59
C ASN A 86 -9.99 10.52 16.40
N GLN A 87 -11.30 10.30 16.54
CA GLN A 87 -11.90 8.99 16.25
C GLN A 87 -11.74 8.58 14.77
N ALA A 88 -11.88 9.51 13.84
CA ALA A 88 -11.69 9.23 12.41
C ALA A 88 -10.21 8.92 12.08
N ILE A 89 -9.26 9.58 12.75
CA ILE A 89 -7.82 9.25 12.65
C ILE A 89 -7.57 7.80 13.05
N GLU A 90 -8.11 7.36 14.19
CA GLU A 90 -7.95 5.97 14.65
C GLU A 90 -8.53 4.95 13.66
N ARG A 91 -9.64 5.28 12.99
CA ARG A 91 -10.22 4.42 11.94
C ARG A 91 -9.29 4.28 10.73
N VAL A 92 -8.66 5.37 10.28
CA VAL A 92 -7.67 5.33 9.20
C VAL A 92 -6.48 4.45 9.58
N ILE A 93 -5.98 4.60 10.80
CA ILE A 93 -4.85 3.79 11.32
C ILE A 93 -5.22 2.31 11.34
N ALA A 94 -6.41 1.96 11.87
CA ALA A 94 -6.89 0.59 11.91
C ALA A 94 -7.02 -0.02 10.50
N ALA A 95 -7.66 0.68 9.57
CA ALA A 95 -7.84 0.20 8.20
C ALA A 95 -6.50 -0.02 7.47
N ARG A 96 -5.54 0.90 7.63
CA ARG A 96 -4.19 0.75 7.05
C ARG A 96 -3.40 -0.39 7.70
N SER A 97 -3.60 -0.63 9.00
CA SER A 97 -2.99 -1.75 9.71
C SER A 97 -3.51 -3.09 9.19
N ASP A 98 -4.81 -3.19 8.92
CA ASP A 98 -5.41 -4.39 8.33
C ASP A 98 -4.93 -4.65 6.90
N LEU A 99 -4.77 -3.60 6.08
CA LEU A 99 -4.18 -3.73 4.75
C LEU A 99 -2.75 -4.26 4.83
N THR A 100 -1.94 -3.69 5.74
CA THR A 100 -0.56 -4.10 5.97
C THR A 100 -0.47 -5.56 6.42
N ARG A 101 -1.36 -5.98 7.33
CA ARG A 101 -1.47 -7.35 7.81
C ARG A 101 -1.79 -8.31 6.66
N ALA A 102 -2.81 -8.00 5.86
CA ALA A 102 -3.24 -8.85 4.75
C ALA A 102 -2.14 -9.02 3.69
N LEU A 103 -1.46 -7.92 3.31
CA LEU A 103 -0.36 -7.95 2.35
C LEU A 103 0.88 -8.69 2.90
N SER A 104 1.20 -8.52 4.19
CA SER A 104 2.28 -9.24 4.85
C SER A 104 2.02 -10.75 4.89
N GLN A 105 0.79 -11.15 5.22
CA GLN A 105 0.37 -12.56 5.21
C GLN A 105 0.42 -13.16 3.81
N LEU A 106 -0.04 -12.42 2.78
CA LEU A 106 0.10 -12.85 1.39
C LEU A 106 1.57 -13.05 1.03
N SER A 107 2.43 -12.06 1.33
CA SER A 107 3.86 -12.13 1.06
C SER A 107 4.52 -13.34 1.73
N LEU A 108 4.17 -13.62 2.99
CA LEU A 108 4.67 -14.78 3.73
C LEU A 108 4.24 -16.09 3.06
N LYS A 109 2.95 -16.24 2.70
CA LYS A 109 2.47 -17.45 2.01
C LYS A 109 3.12 -17.66 0.65
N LEU A 110 3.44 -16.58 -0.07
CA LEU A 110 4.15 -16.70 -1.34
C LEU A 110 5.62 -17.08 -1.13
N ARG A 111 6.26 -16.55 -0.07
CA ARG A 111 7.64 -16.91 0.31
C ARG A 111 7.79 -18.40 0.58
N THR A 112 6.81 -19.05 1.20
CA THR A 112 6.86 -20.48 1.53
C THR A 112 6.74 -21.40 0.30
N VAL A 113 6.33 -20.88 -0.86
CA VAL A 113 6.24 -21.67 -2.11
C VAL A 113 7.60 -21.73 -2.83
N LEU A 114 8.45 -20.73 -2.63
CA LEU A 114 9.75 -20.61 -3.29
C LEU A 114 10.80 -21.44 -2.56
N SER A 115 11.69 -22.08 -3.33
CA SER A 115 12.92 -22.65 -2.78
C SER A 115 13.84 -21.54 -2.25
N GLU A 116 14.83 -21.91 -1.45
CA GLU A 116 15.83 -20.96 -0.98
C GLU A 116 16.59 -20.28 -2.13
N GLN A 117 17.00 -21.06 -3.15
CA GLN A 117 17.69 -20.52 -4.32
C GLN A 117 16.82 -19.51 -5.10
N GLN A 118 15.54 -19.85 -5.31
CA GLN A 118 14.59 -18.94 -5.95
C GLN A 118 14.36 -17.67 -5.12
N TRP A 119 14.32 -17.80 -3.79
CA TRP A 119 14.22 -16.65 -2.91
C TRP A 119 15.45 -15.75 -3.02
N GLN A 120 16.67 -16.30 -2.97
CA GLN A 120 17.91 -15.54 -3.14
C GLN A 120 17.95 -14.83 -4.49
N GLN A 121 17.51 -15.50 -5.56
CA GLN A 121 17.39 -14.89 -6.87
C GLN A 121 16.37 -13.75 -6.88
N LEU A 122 15.21 -13.93 -6.25
CA LEU A 122 14.17 -12.90 -6.15
C LEU A 122 14.69 -11.62 -5.47
N GLN A 123 15.50 -11.77 -4.42
CA GLN A 123 16.07 -10.63 -3.69
C GLN A 123 16.95 -9.73 -4.57
N ARG A 124 17.56 -10.27 -5.62
CA ARG A 124 18.37 -9.50 -6.59
C ARG A 124 17.53 -8.58 -7.47
N PHE A 125 16.25 -8.89 -7.65
CA PHE A 125 15.31 -8.05 -8.41
C PHE A 125 14.64 -6.98 -7.54
N ARG A 126 14.90 -6.97 -6.24
CA ARG A 126 14.26 -6.01 -5.33
C ARG A 126 14.88 -4.64 -5.58
N PRO A 127 14.08 -3.61 -5.89
CA PRO A 127 14.60 -2.26 -5.95
C PRO A 127 15.21 -1.90 -4.58
N PRO A 128 16.29 -1.11 -4.55
CA PRO A 128 16.81 -0.57 -3.30
C PRO A 128 15.66 0.09 -2.53
N VAL A 129 15.58 -0.19 -1.24
CA VAL A 129 14.61 0.47 -0.37
C VAL A 129 14.99 1.94 -0.37
N ASN A 130 14.18 2.79 -1.01
CA ASN A 130 14.33 4.24 -0.85
C ASN A 130 13.84 4.57 0.57
N ASP A 131 14.77 4.58 1.50
CA ASP A 131 14.60 4.84 2.94
C ASP A 131 14.48 6.35 3.24
N GLY A 132 14.53 7.20 2.21
CA GLY A 132 14.43 8.65 2.37
C GLY A 132 15.73 9.32 2.76
N THR A 133 16.89 8.64 2.66
CA THR A 133 18.20 9.30 2.82
C THR A 133 18.68 10.00 1.54
N ALA A 134 17.84 10.10 0.51
CA ALA A 134 18.04 11.12 -0.54
C ALA A 134 17.93 12.48 0.15
N GLN A 135 19.08 13.15 0.29
CA GLN A 135 19.36 14.44 0.92
C GLN A 135 18.11 15.32 1.09
N PRO A 136 17.87 15.90 2.28
CA PRO A 136 16.94 17.02 2.39
C PRO A 136 17.40 18.05 1.35
N THR A 137 16.57 18.32 0.35
CA THR A 137 16.75 19.48 -0.53
C THR A 137 16.89 20.66 0.41
N GLU A 138 18.12 21.13 0.56
CA GLU A 138 18.49 22.33 1.26
C GLU A 138 17.59 23.43 0.71
N PHE A 139 16.62 23.88 1.51
CA PHE A 139 15.80 25.02 1.15
C PHE A 139 16.76 26.19 0.97
N PRO A 140 16.89 26.78 -0.23
CA PRO A 140 17.81 27.89 -0.42
C PRO A 140 17.40 29.02 0.53
N PRO A 141 18.36 29.72 1.17
CA PRO A 141 18.04 30.80 2.07
C PRO A 141 17.24 31.86 1.30
N GLN A 142 16.04 32.16 1.80
CA GLN A 142 15.27 33.28 1.27
C GLN A 142 16.07 34.56 1.54
N LYS A 143 16.44 35.25 0.46
CA LYS A 143 16.97 36.62 0.52
C LYS A 143 15.85 37.61 0.72
#